data_AF-A0A3D3GXX9-F1
#
_entry.id   AF-A0A3D3GXX9-F1
#
_cell.length_a   1.000
_cell.length_b   1.000
_cell.length_c   1.000
_cell.angle_alpha   90.00
_cell.angle_beta   90.00
_cell.angle_gamma   90.00
#
_symmetry.space_group_name_H-M   'P 1'
#
loop_
_entity.id
_entity.type
_entity.pdbx_description
1 polymer ?
#
loop_
_entity_poly.entity_id
_entity_poly.type
_entity_poly.pdbx_seq_one_letter_code
_entity_poly.pdbx_strand_id
1 'polypeptide(L)'
;MYSLKKSQIIISTIEGAKKYNTAVIRDDVTHHFLLAKGFVENENLYVVSNYDALLKLLDLPSRHIDLVVLNDDLLKHRVKDFDDTSKYSNVFQFKELTMNLHFSCSLNTEKKIVDNLTKTMKMLEKRDVLLAIREK
;
A
#
# COMPACT_ATOMS: atom_id res chain seq x y z
N MET A 1 -6.45 1.09 3.50
CA MET A 1 -7.15 -0.20 3.61
C MET A 1 -8.35 -0.13 2.71
N TYR A 2 -8.53 -1.16 1.90
CA TYR A 2 -9.63 -1.27 0.97
C TYR A 2 -10.51 -2.46 1.33
N SER A 3 -11.81 -2.29 1.17
CA SER A 3 -12.80 -3.38 1.22
C SER A 3 -13.60 -3.40 -0.08
N LEU A 4 -14.40 -4.45 -0.28
CA LEU A 4 -15.43 -4.40 -1.31
C LEU A 4 -16.52 -3.41 -0.89
N LYS A 5 -16.99 -2.57 -1.81
CA LYS A 5 -18.03 -1.57 -1.55
C LYS A 5 -19.35 -2.19 -1.06
N LYS A 6 -19.64 -3.43 -1.48
CA LYS A 6 -20.82 -4.20 -1.04
C LYS A 6 -20.79 -4.58 0.45
N SER A 7 -19.61 -4.64 1.09
CA SER A 7 -19.51 -5.03 2.49
C SER A 7 -19.88 -3.91 3.47
N GLN A 8 -19.95 -2.66 2.98
CA GLN A 8 -20.32 -1.47 3.77
C GLN A 8 -19.52 -1.35 5.09
N ILE A 9 -18.27 -1.83 5.10
CA ILE A 9 -17.40 -1.78 6.26
C ILE A 9 -16.97 -0.33 6.50
N ILE A 10 -17.10 0.13 7.74
CA ILE A 10 -16.64 1.46 8.18
C ILE A 10 -15.68 1.26 9.33
N ILE A 11 -14.45 1.75 9.17
CA ILE A 11 -13.39 1.64 10.17
C ILE A 11 -12.94 3.04 10.55
N SER A 12 -13.06 3.37 11.83
CA SER A 12 -12.61 4.67 12.35
C SER A 12 -11.29 4.57 13.12
N THR A 13 -10.94 3.38 13.59
CA THR A 13 -9.71 3.13 14.36
C THR A 13 -9.03 1.85 13.93
N ILE A 14 -7.73 1.75 14.16
CA ILE A 14 -6.94 0.56 13.82
C ILE A 14 -7.36 -0.65 14.66
N GLU A 15 -7.81 -0.43 15.89
CA GLU A 15 -8.39 -1.47 16.75
C GLU A 15 -9.70 -2.02 16.17
N GLY A 16 -10.50 -1.16 15.54
CA GLY A 16 -11.71 -1.58 14.82
C GLY A 16 -11.39 -2.49 13.63
N ALA A 17 -10.27 -2.23 12.94
CA ALA A 17 -9.81 -3.05 11.83
C ALA A 17 -9.42 -4.48 12.24
N LYS A 18 -8.98 -4.70 13.49
CA LYS A 18 -8.58 -6.03 13.99
C LYS A 18 -9.71 -7.06 14.04
N LYS A 19 -10.97 -6.60 13.99
CA LYS A 19 -12.16 -7.46 13.96
C LYS A 19 -12.38 -8.13 12.60
N TYR A 20 -11.63 -7.70 11.59
CA TYR A 20 -11.77 -8.12 10.21
C TYR A 20 -10.50 -8.82 9.75
N ASN A 21 -10.67 -9.73 8.79
CA ASN A 21 -9.55 -10.43 8.20
C ASN A 21 -8.88 -9.53 7.16
N THR A 22 -7.64 -9.15 7.44
CA THR A 22 -6.87 -8.23 6.61
C THR A 22 -5.77 -8.98 5.87
N ALA A 23 -5.62 -8.75 4.56
CA ALA A 23 -4.50 -9.26 3.79
C ALA A 23 -3.45 -8.19 3.43
N VAL A 24 -2.17 -8.58 3.49
CA VAL A 24 -0.99 -7.73 3.19
C VAL A 24 0.09 -8.47 2.40
N ILE A 25 1.00 -7.72 1.79
CA ILE A 25 2.20 -8.27 1.14
C ILE A 25 3.24 -8.67 2.17
N ARG A 26 3.80 -9.87 2.03
CA ARG A 26 4.88 -10.38 2.88
C ARG A 26 6.08 -9.44 2.89
N ASP A 27 6.61 -9.21 4.09
CA ASP A 27 7.83 -8.42 4.36
C ASP A 27 7.82 -7.00 3.80
N ASP A 28 6.63 -6.47 3.48
CA ASP A 28 6.46 -5.07 3.13
C ASP A 28 6.32 -4.21 4.39
N VAL A 29 6.52 -2.90 4.25
CA VAL A 29 6.36 -1.90 5.32
C VAL A 29 4.99 -2.04 5.99
N THR A 30 3.94 -2.30 5.22
CA THR A 30 2.59 -2.51 5.74
C THR A 30 2.46 -3.77 6.58
N HIS A 31 3.17 -4.84 6.24
CA HIS A 31 3.18 -6.07 7.03
C HIS A 31 3.73 -5.83 8.44
N HIS A 32 4.96 -5.30 8.51
CA HIS A 32 5.60 -5.00 9.78
C HIS A 32 4.84 -3.96 10.59
N PHE A 33 4.24 -2.96 9.93
CA PHE A 33 3.43 -1.95 10.60
C PHE A 33 2.20 -2.56 11.28
N LEU A 34 1.44 -3.43 10.60
CA LEU A 34 0.27 -4.07 11.21
C LEU A 34 0.65 -5.00 12.36
N LEU A 35 1.75 -5.75 12.23
CA LEU A 35 2.29 -6.55 13.34
C LEU A 35 2.61 -5.69 14.56
N ALA A 36 3.28 -4.55 14.37
CA ALA A 36 3.60 -3.60 15.44
C ALA A 36 2.34 -2.99 16.09
N LYS A 37 1.23 -2.90 15.34
CA LYS A 37 -0.06 -2.44 15.85
C LYS A 37 -0.88 -3.57 16.48
N GLY A 38 -0.36 -4.78 16.55
CA GLY A 38 -0.95 -5.95 17.22
C GLY A 38 -1.97 -6.70 16.37
N PHE A 39 -1.76 -6.75 15.06
CA PHE A 39 -2.34 -7.78 14.20
C PHE A 39 -1.51 -9.08 14.32
N VAL A 40 -2.15 -10.22 14.12
CA VAL A 40 -1.53 -11.55 14.30
C VAL A 40 -1.68 -12.35 13.01
N GLU A 41 -0.55 -12.86 12.50
CA GLU A 41 -0.54 -13.71 11.31
C GLU A 41 -1.39 -14.96 11.52
N ASN A 42 -2.14 -15.35 10.49
CA ASN A 42 -3.04 -16.51 10.48
C ASN A 42 -4.24 -16.41 11.44
N GLU A 43 -4.45 -15.27 12.10
CA GLU A 43 -5.68 -14.97 12.83
C GLU A 43 -6.48 -13.89 12.10
N ASN A 44 -6.01 -12.64 12.16
CA ASN A 44 -6.63 -11.49 11.50
C ASN A 44 -5.72 -10.83 10.44
N LEU A 45 -4.54 -11.40 10.23
CA LEU A 45 -3.58 -10.95 9.22
C LEU A 45 -3.17 -12.11 8.29
N TYR A 46 -3.46 -11.94 7.01
CA TYR A 46 -3.14 -12.91 5.96
C TYR A 46 -2.04 -12.35 5.08
N VAL A 47 -0.99 -13.14 4.90
CA VAL A 47 0.22 -12.70 4.21
C VAL A 47 0.28 -13.34 2.83
N VAL A 48 0.42 -12.53 1.78
CA VAL A 48 0.59 -13.00 0.40
C VAL A 48 1.88 -12.49 -0.22
N SER A 49 2.37 -13.20 -1.24
CA SER A 49 3.64 -12.89 -1.90
C SER A 49 3.54 -11.90 -3.06
N ASN A 50 2.33 -11.56 -3.52
CA ASN A 50 2.14 -10.60 -4.60
C ASN A 50 0.80 -9.87 -4.49
N TYR A 51 0.73 -8.71 -5.13
CA TYR A 51 -0.44 -7.81 -5.10
C TYR A 51 -1.63 -8.31 -5.93
N ASP A 52 -1.41 -9.12 -6.98
CA ASP A 52 -2.53 -9.69 -7.75
C ASP A 52 -3.32 -10.68 -6.89
N ALA A 53 -2.65 -11.35 -5.96
CA ALA A 53 -3.28 -12.20 -4.96
C ALA A 53 -4.11 -11.39 -3.96
N LEU A 54 -3.72 -10.15 -3.59
CA LEU A 54 -4.51 -9.32 -2.67
C LEU A 54 -5.90 -9.03 -3.23
N LEU A 55 -5.99 -8.53 -4.46
CA LEU A 55 -7.28 -8.20 -5.08
C LEU A 55 -8.13 -9.47 -5.28
N LYS A 56 -7.52 -10.56 -5.77
CA LYS A 56 -8.21 -11.84 -5.90
C LYS A 56 -8.76 -12.36 -4.56
N LEU A 57 -8.00 -12.22 -3.47
CA LEU A 57 -8.45 -12.62 -2.14
C LEU A 57 -9.65 -11.81 -1.67
N LEU A 58 -9.65 -10.50 -1.95
CA LEU A 58 -10.76 -9.64 -1.60
C LEU A 58 -12.03 -9.96 -2.43
N ASP A 59 -11.86 -10.36 -3.69
CA ASP A 59 -12.96 -10.77 -4.56
C ASP A 59 -13.51 -12.17 -4.25
N LEU A 60 -12.71 -13.05 -3.63
CA LEU A 60 -13.06 -14.42 -3.29
C LEU A 60 -13.81 -14.51 -1.95
N PRO A 61 -15.14 -14.71 -1.94
CA PRO A 61 -15.92 -14.74 -0.70
C PRO A 61 -15.53 -15.91 0.22
N SER A 62 -15.01 -16.99 -0.37
CA SER A 62 -14.63 -18.23 0.34
C SER A 62 -13.39 -18.09 1.22
N ARG A 63 -12.56 -17.07 0.99
CA ARG A 63 -11.33 -16.83 1.77
C ARG A 63 -11.56 -15.98 3.01
N HIS A 64 -12.79 -15.50 3.24
CA HIS A 64 -13.16 -14.64 4.37
C HIS A 64 -12.22 -13.44 4.55
N ILE A 65 -11.66 -12.87 3.47
CA ILE A 65 -10.86 -11.65 3.55
C ILE A 65 -11.77 -10.46 3.36
N ASP A 66 -11.79 -9.57 4.35
CA ASP A 66 -12.64 -8.39 4.37
C ASP A 66 -11.88 -7.14 3.91
N LEU A 67 -10.58 -7.10 4.19
CA LEU A 67 -9.72 -5.94 4.02
C LEU A 67 -8.43 -6.30 3.31
N VAL A 68 -7.92 -5.38 2.49
CA VAL A 68 -6.57 -5.43 1.94
C VAL A 68 -5.85 -4.11 2.17
N VAL A 69 -4.54 -4.16 2.38
CA VAL A 69 -3.73 -2.94 2.44
C VAL A 69 -3.06 -2.70 1.10
N LEU A 70 -3.42 -1.58 0.47
CA LEU A 70 -2.95 -1.14 -0.83
C LEU A 70 -2.74 0.38 -0.79
N ASN A 71 -1.85 0.89 -1.65
CA ASN A 71 -1.76 2.31 -1.98
C ASN A 71 -2.67 2.62 -3.18
N ASP A 72 -3.25 3.82 -3.19
CA ASP A 72 -4.15 4.33 -4.23
C ASP A 72 -3.51 4.24 -5.62
N ASP A 73 -2.21 4.54 -5.74
CA ASP A 73 -1.48 4.44 -7.02
C ASP A 73 -1.40 2.99 -7.52
N LEU A 74 -1.16 2.03 -6.62
CA LEU A 74 -1.12 0.61 -6.98
C LEU A 74 -2.47 0.11 -7.45
N LEU A 75 -3.56 0.59 -6.83
CA LEU A 75 -4.92 0.25 -7.26
C LEU A 75 -5.20 0.81 -8.66
N LYS A 76 -4.87 2.08 -8.91
CA LYS A 76 -5.06 2.73 -10.22
C LYS A 76 -4.28 2.05 -11.34
N HIS A 77 -3.05 1.60 -11.08
CA HIS A 77 -2.19 1.01 -12.11
C HIS A 77 -2.47 -0.48 -12.37
N ARG A 78 -3.03 -1.19 -11.38
CA ARG A 78 -3.30 -2.64 -11.51
C ARG A 78 -4.69 -2.96 -12.02
N VAL A 79 -5.67 -2.10 -11.75
CA VAL A 79 -7.01 -2.28 -12.26
C VAL A 79 -7.04 -1.75 -13.69
N LYS A 80 -7.04 -2.67 -14.67
CA LYS A 80 -6.97 -2.34 -16.10
C LYS A 80 -8.16 -1.52 -16.61
N ASP A 81 -9.34 -1.70 -16.00
CA ASP A 81 -10.57 -0.99 -16.35
C ASP A 81 -11.04 -0.13 -15.19
N PHE A 82 -11.25 1.16 -15.44
CA PHE A 82 -11.69 2.13 -14.44
C PHE A 82 -12.98 1.68 -13.71
N ASP A 83 -13.83 0.92 -14.38
CA ASP A 83 -15.10 0.40 -13.84
C ASP A 83 -14.91 -0.63 -12.71
N ASP A 84 -13.79 -1.35 -12.68
CA ASP A 84 -13.46 -2.29 -11.59
C ASP A 84 -12.98 -1.58 -10.32
N THR A 85 -12.44 -0.37 -10.42
CA THR A 85 -12.01 0.40 -9.23
C THR A 85 -13.19 0.79 -8.36
N SER A 86 -14.37 0.98 -8.96
CA SER A 86 -15.61 1.35 -8.28
C SER A 86 -16.13 0.28 -7.31
N LYS A 87 -15.67 -0.97 -7.46
CA LYS A 87 -15.98 -2.11 -6.59
C LYS A 87 -15.26 -2.04 -5.26
N TYR A 88 -14.17 -1.29 -5.18
CA TYR A 88 -13.36 -1.15 -3.98
C TYR A 88 -13.65 0.19 -3.29
N SER A 89 -13.69 0.18 -1.96
CA SER A 89 -13.85 1.38 -1.16
C SER A 89 -12.68 1.50 -0.19
N ASN A 90 -12.06 2.68 -0.14
CA ASN A 90 -11.07 2.97 0.90
C ASN A 90 -11.83 3.19 2.22
N VAL A 91 -11.60 2.30 3.18
CA VAL A 91 -12.31 2.29 4.47
C VAL A 91 -11.44 2.80 5.62
N PHE A 92 -10.13 2.89 5.42
CA PHE A 92 -9.20 3.39 6.44
C PHE A 92 -7.87 3.80 5.82
N GLN A 93 -7.37 5.00 6.13
CA GLN A 93 -6.08 5.48 5.63
C GLN A 93 -5.07 5.59 6.78
N PHE A 94 -3.92 4.94 6.62
CA PHE A 94 -2.82 5.02 7.58
C PHE A 94 -1.99 6.28 7.33
N LYS A 95 -2.25 7.34 8.09
CA LYS A 95 -1.47 8.59 8.00
C LYS A 95 0.02 8.37 8.31
N GLU A 96 0.37 7.38 9.13
CA GLU A 96 1.78 7.07 9.40
C GLU A 96 2.48 6.36 8.22
N LEU A 97 1.73 5.81 7.27
CA LEU A 97 2.28 5.16 6.07
C LEU A 97 2.24 6.06 4.83
N THR A 98 1.61 7.24 4.90
CA THR A 98 1.64 8.24 3.82
C THR A 98 2.98 9.01 3.76
N MET A 99 4.07 8.42 4.25
CA MET A 99 5.37 9.08 4.32
C MET A 99 6.00 9.30 2.94
N ASN A 100 6.88 10.29 2.89
CA ASN A 100 7.70 10.60 1.73
C ASN A 100 8.53 9.37 1.32
N LEU A 101 8.41 8.95 0.06
CA LEU A 101 9.28 7.92 -0.50
C LEU A 101 10.71 8.48 -0.60
N HIS A 102 11.67 7.72 -0.09
CA HIS A 102 13.09 8.07 -0.15
C HIS A 102 13.84 7.05 -0.99
N PHE A 103 14.77 7.55 -1.82
CA PHE A 103 15.69 6.68 -2.54
C PHE A 103 16.75 6.15 -1.57
N SER A 104 16.75 4.84 -1.34
CA SER A 104 17.71 4.19 -0.43
C SER A 104 18.93 3.70 -1.21
N CYS A 105 20.13 4.03 -0.71
CA CYS A 105 21.39 3.52 -1.23
C CYS A 105 21.97 2.47 -0.27
N SER A 106 22.84 1.60 -0.77
CA SER A 106 23.61 0.69 0.10
C SER A 106 24.49 1.51 1.05
N LEU A 107 24.75 0.99 2.26
CA LEU A 107 25.66 1.60 3.23
C LEU A 107 27.09 1.78 2.66
N ASN A 108 27.45 0.97 1.65
CA ASN A 108 28.75 1.00 0.99
C ASN A 108 28.76 1.86 -0.29
N THR A 109 27.64 2.47 -0.68
CA THR A 109 27.60 3.33 -1.87
C THR A 109 28.49 4.55 -1.65
N GLU A 110 29.38 4.83 -2.60
CA GLU A 110 30.29 5.97 -2.52
C GLU A 110 29.52 7.28 -2.34
N LYS A 111 29.98 8.10 -1.38
CA LYS A 111 29.34 9.39 -1.06
C LYS A 111 29.17 10.29 -2.28
N LYS A 112 30.13 10.29 -3.22
CA LYS A 112 30.06 11.07 -4.46
C LYS A 112 28.86 10.68 -5.32
N ILE A 113 28.50 9.39 -5.36
CA ILE A 113 27.33 8.90 -6.09
C ILE A 113 26.06 9.37 -5.39
N VAL A 114 26.00 9.22 -4.06
CA VAL A 114 24.84 9.67 -3.25
C VAL A 114 24.61 11.18 -3.40
N ASP A 115 25.69 11.97 -3.36
CA ASP A 115 25.63 13.42 -3.52
C ASP A 115 25.13 13.81 -4.92
N ASN A 116 25.57 13.09 -5.95
CA ASN A 116 25.14 13.33 -7.33
C ASN A 116 23.65 12.99 -7.51
N LEU A 117 23.20 11.84 -7.01
CA LEU A 117 21.79 11.45 -7.03
C LEU A 117 20.92 12.47 -6.30
N THR A 118 21.36 12.91 -5.12
CA THR A 118 20.66 13.92 -4.31
C THR A 118 20.55 15.26 -5.05
N LYS A 119 21.63 15.71 -5.70
CA LYS A 119 21.61 16.96 -6.49
C LYS A 119 20.68 16.85 -7.70
N THR A 120 20.74 15.74 -8.43
CA THR A 120 19.87 15.50 -9.59
C THR A 120 18.40 15.48 -9.17
N MET A 121 18.06 14.79 -8.09
CA MET A 121 16.68 14.75 -7.59
C MET A 121 16.18 16.16 -7.21
N LYS A 122 16.98 16.94 -6.48
CA LYS A 122 16.64 18.34 -6.16
C LYS A 122 16.46 19.21 -7.40
N MET A 123 17.21 18.97 -8.47
CA MET A 123 17.04 19.67 -9.74
C MET A 123 15.73 19.26 -10.42
N LEU A 124 15.39 17.98 -10.40
CA LEU A 124 14.14 17.45 -10.96
C LEU A 124 12.92 17.93 -10.18
N GLU A 125 12.99 18.07 -8.85
CA GLU A 125 11.91 18.61 -8.01
C GLU A 125 11.67 20.11 -8.27
N LYS A 126 12.74 20.88 -8.50
CA LYS A 126 12.65 22.31 -8.79
C LYS A 126 12.10 22.63 -10.18
N ARG A 127 12.16 21.66 -11.09
CA ARG A 127 11.61 21.78 -12.44
C ARG A 127 10.28 21.04 -12.42
N ASP A 128 9.25 21.52 -13.12
CA ASP A 128 7.97 20.77 -13.25
C ASP A 128 8.09 19.41 -13.97
N VAL A 129 9.32 18.99 -14.30
CA VAL A 129 9.66 17.70 -14.88
C VAL A 129 9.23 16.54 -13.96
N LEU A 130 9.28 16.70 -12.63
CA LEU A 130 8.86 15.63 -11.72
C LEU A 130 7.37 15.29 -11.85
N LEU A 131 6.51 16.30 -12.02
CA LEU A 131 5.07 16.08 -12.21
C LEU A 131 4.80 15.35 -13.53
N ALA A 132 5.46 15.75 -14.61
CA ALA A 132 5.36 15.08 -15.91
C ALA A 132 5.87 13.63 -15.90
N ILE A 133 6.79 13.27 -15.01
CA ILE A 133 7.23 11.87 -14.82
C ILE A 133 6.18 11.06 -14.06
N ARG A 134 5.49 11.65 -13.08
CA ARG A 134 4.45 10.96 -12.28
C ARG A 134 3.18 10.66 -13.06
N GLU A 135 2.89 11.44 -14.11
CA GLU A 135 1.71 11.26 -14.95
C GLU A 135 1.89 10.24 -16.08
N LYS A 136 3.10 9.67 -16.24
CA LYS A 136 3.40 8.63 -17.23
C LYS A 136 3.30 7.23 -16.63
#